data_AF-A0A5C7K7Q7-F1
#
_entry.id   AF-A0A5C7K7Q7-F1
#
_cell.length_a   1.000
_cell.length_b   1.000
_cell.length_c   1.000
_cell.angle_alpha   90.00
_cell.angle_beta   90.00
_cell.angle_gamma   90.00
#
_symmetry.space_group_name_H-M   'P 1'
#
loop_
_entity.id
_entity.type
_entity.pdbx_description
1 polymer ?
#
loop_
_entity_poly.entity_id
_entity_poly.type
_entity_poly.pdbx_seq_one_letter_code
_entity_poly.pdbx_strand_id
1 'polypeptide(L)'
;MIRDPKDLQRYDAGERANHWVVGISFILLALSGLAFFHPAFFPLTQLFGGGTWARILHPYIGVFMAFFFVLLFLRFHKLNKMTPADHEWLSKAKNMVDGNDHDMPEQGKYNGGQKVMFWTLAIC
;
A
#
# COMPACT_ATOMS: atom_id res chain seq x y z
N MET A 1 14.39 -16.32 13.36
CA MET A 1 13.05 -16.52 13.96
C MET A 1 12.67 -17.96 13.75
N ILE A 2 12.50 -18.73 14.82
CA ILE A 2 11.92 -20.07 14.75
C ILE A 2 10.42 -19.87 14.57
N ARG A 3 9.83 -20.38 13.47
CA ARG A 3 8.38 -20.28 13.22
C ARG A 3 7.65 -21.39 13.96
N ASP A 4 6.45 -21.10 14.46
CA ASP A 4 5.57 -22.15 14.97
C ASP A 4 5.19 -23.07 13.80
N PRO A 5 5.32 -24.41 13.94
CA PRO A 5 4.87 -25.35 12.93
C PRO A 5 3.39 -25.21 12.52
N LYS A 6 2.56 -24.57 13.34
CA LYS A 6 1.14 -24.29 13.06
C LYS A 6 0.89 -23.03 12.24
N ASP A 7 1.90 -22.17 12.05
CA ASP A 7 1.74 -20.94 11.30
C ASP A 7 1.62 -21.20 9.78
N LEU A 8 0.57 -20.65 9.18
CA LEU A 8 0.42 -20.62 7.73
C LEU A 8 1.18 -19.44 7.14
N GLN A 9 2.04 -19.70 6.16
CA GLN A 9 2.74 -18.65 5.45
C GLN A 9 1.78 -17.87 4.54
N ARG A 10 1.33 -16.70 5.00
CA ARG A 10 0.52 -15.78 4.19
C ARG A 10 1.34 -15.04 3.11
N TYR A 11 2.55 -14.63 3.49
CA TYR A 11 3.49 -13.93 2.61
C TYR A 11 4.92 -14.46 2.74
N ASP A 12 5.62 -14.61 1.62
CA ASP A 12 7.04 -14.95 1.58
C ASP A 12 7.95 -13.78 1.97
N ALA A 13 9.25 -14.03 2.13
CA ALA A 13 10.20 -13.01 2.57
C ALA A 13 10.41 -11.90 1.51
N GLY A 14 10.40 -12.25 0.22
CA GLY A 14 10.56 -11.29 -0.87
C GLY A 14 9.32 -10.40 -1.05
N GLU A 15 8.12 -10.95 -0.85
CA GLU A 15 6.86 -10.17 -0.82
C GLU A 15 6.92 -9.09 0.27
N ARG A 16 7.34 -9.48 1.48
CA ARG A 16 7.46 -8.54 2.59
C ARG A 16 8.56 -7.50 2.35
N ALA A 17 9.72 -7.93 1.84
CA ALA A 17 10.82 -7.01 1.55
C ALA A 17 10.41 -5.96 0.50
N ASN A 18 9.80 -6.38 -0.60
CA ASN A 18 9.32 -5.47 -1.63
C ASN A 18 8.25 -4.50 -1.08
N HIS A 19 7.31 -5.00 -0.27
CA HIS A 19 6.33 -4.15 0.41
C HIS A 19 6.96 -3.07 1.29
N TRP A 20 7.96 -3.43 2.11
CA TRP A 20 8.66 -2.46 2.95
C TRP A 20 9.45 -1.43 2.14
N VAL A 21 10.05 -1.84 1.02
CA VAL A 21 10.73 -0.91 0.10
C VAL A 21 9.75 0.14 -0.44
N VAL A 22 8.58 -0.30 -0.92
CA VAL A 22 7.53 0.60 -1.41
C VAL A 22 7.00 1.49 -0.27
N GLY A 23 6.71 0.92 0.89
CA GLY A 23 6.17 1.66 2.04
C GLY A 23 7.11 2.75 2.56
N ILE A 24 8.40 2.45 2.70
CA ILE A 24 9.40 3.45 3.12
C ILE A 24 9.55 4.54 2.05
N SER A 25 9.63 4.15 0.77
CA SER A 25 9.73 5.12 -0.33
C SER A 25 8.52 6.03 -0.38
N PHE A 26 7.31 5.49 -0.17
CA PHE A 26 6.07 6.26 -0.09
C PHE A 26 6.11 7.29 1.04
N ILE A 27 6.56 6.91 2.25
CA ILE A 27 6.67 7.84 3.38
C ILE A 27 7.61 9.00 3.02
N LEU A 28 8.77 8.71 2.42
CA LEU A 28 9.72 9.74 1.99
C LEU A 28 9.12 10.67 0.93
N LEU A 29 8.40 10.12 -0.04
CA LEU A 29 7.73 10.89 -1.09
C LEU A 29 6.57 11.72 -0.57
N ALA A 30 5.76 11.17 0.33
CA ALA A 30 4.64 11.88 0.93
C ALA A 30 5.13 13.09 1.74
N LEU A 31 6.19 12.92 2.54
CA LEU A 31 6.76 14.01 3.33
C LEU A 31 7.41 15.09 2.45
N SER A 32 8.22 14.71 1.45
CA SER A 32 8.86 15.67 0.54
C SER A 32 7.85 16.34 -0.39
N GLY A 33 6.85 15.60 -0.89
CA GLY A 33 5.77 16.12 -1.72
C GLY A 33 4.87 17.08 -0.96
N LEU A 34 4.49 16.76 0.28
CA LEU A 34 3.70 17.65 1.14
C LEU A 34 4.44 18.97 1.41
N ALA A 35 5.77 18.91 1.56
CA ALA A 35 6.62 20.09 1.73
C ALA A 35 6.56 21.06 0.55
N PHE A 36 6.31 20.55 -0.66
CA PHE A 36 6.16 21.35 -1.88
C PHE A 36 4.69 21.66 -2.22
N PHE A 37 3.75 20.89 -1.69
CA PHE A 37 2.32 21.06 -1.95
C PHE A 37 1.74 22.26 -1.20
N HIS A 38 2.08 22.45 0.08
CA HIS A 38 1.55 23.55 0.88
C HIS A 38 2.63 24.21 1.75
N PRO A 39 2.80 25.55 1.72
CA PRO A 39 3.93 26.25 2.35
C PRO A 39 4.12 25.98 3.85
N ALA A 40 3.03 25.73 4.59
CA ALA A 40 3.10 25.39 6.02
C ALA A 40 3.96 24.15 6.31
N PHE A 41 4.14 23.26 5.33
CA PHE A 41 4.93 22.04 5.47
C PHE A 41 6.35 22.18 4.90
N PHE A 42 6.75 23.34 4.39
CA PHE A 42 8.11 23.57 3.88
C PHE A 42 9.24 23.17 4.86
N PRO A 43 9.08 23.28 6.20
CA PRO A 43 10.08 22.78 7.15
C PRO A 43 10.42 21.28 7.00
N LEU A 44 9.53 20.45 6.45
CA LEU A 44 9.79 19.03 6.18
C LEU A 44 10.96 18.82 5.21
N THR A 45 11.31 19.81 4.37
CA THR A 45 12.46 19.72 3.48
C THR A 45 13.79 19.51 4.23
N GLN A 46 13.87 19.88 5.51
CA GLN A 46 15.07 19.67 6.34
C GLN A 46 15.39 18.18 6.57
N LEU A 47 14.39 17.30 6.51
CA LEU A 47 14.60 15.85 6.58
C LEU A 47 15.42 15.30 5.39
N PHE A 48 15.51 16.07 4.32
CA PHE A 48 16.17 15.70 3.07
C PHE A 48 17.42 16.55 2.79
N GLY A 49 17.89 17.36 3.75
CA GLY A 49 19.02 18.27 3.56
C GLY A 49 18.63 19.66 2.99
N GLY A 50 17.36 20.03 3.07
CA GLY A 50 16.82 21.33 2.66
C GLY A 50 16.11 21.30 1.30
N GLY A 51 15.51 22.44 0.92
CA GLY A 51 14.64 22.53 -0.26
C GLY A 51 15.28 22.11 -1.58
N THR A 52 16.57 22.40 -1.77
CA THR A 52 17.31 21.98 -2.98
C THR A 52 17.43 20.46 -3.06
N TRP A 53 17.87 19.81 -1.98
CA TRP A 53 18.04 18.36 -1.96
C TRP A 53 16.70 17.62 -1.97
N ALA A 54 15.68 18.10 -1.24
CA ALA A 54 14.34 17.55 -1.30
C ALA A 54 13.80 17.53 -2.74
N ARG A 55 14.03 18.59 -3.53
CA ARG A 55 13.59 18.69 -4.92
C ARG A 55 14.34 17.73 -5.84
N ILE A 56 15.65 17.56 -5.60
CA ILE A 56 16.49 16.64 -6.37
C ILE A 56 16.10 15.19 -6.07
N LEU A 57 16.00 14.82 -4.79
CA LEU A 57 15.78 13.43 -4.36
C LEU A 57 14.37 12.92 -4.66
N HIS A 58 13.34 13.77 -4.52
CA HIS A 58 11.94 13.38 -4.70
C HIS A 58 11.66 12.59 -6.00
N PRO A 59 12.00 13.07 -7.21
CA PRO A 59 11.73 12.32 -8.44
C PRO A 59 12.50 11.00 -8.53
N TYR A 60 13.73 10.91 -8.01
CA TYR A 60 14.50 9.66 -8.02
C TYR A 60 13.88 8.61 -7.09
N ILE A 61 13.47 9.02 -5.89
CA ILE A 61 12.73 8.14 -4.98
C ILE A 61 11.39 7.74 -5.62
N GLY A 62 10.76 8.63 -6.39
CA GLY A 62 9.52 8.38 -7.13
C GLY A 62 9.68 7.26 -8.15
N VAL A 63 10.67 7.36 -9.02
CA VAL A 63 10.99 6.32 -10.02
C VAL A 63 11.34 5.00 -9.34
N PHE A 64 12.13 5.06 -8.27
CA PHE A 64 12.50 3.88 -7.49
C PHE A 64 11.27 3.19 -6.88
N MET A 65 10.38 3.95 -6.24
CA MET A 65 9.12 3.42 -5.69
C MET A 65 8.25 2.82 -6.80
N ALA A 66 8.08 3.53 -7.92
CA ALA A 66 7.25 3.08 -9.03
C ALA A 66 7.73 1.73 -9.58
N PHE A 67 9.04 1.55 -9.73
CA PHE A 67 9.62 0.27 -10.15
C PHE A 67 9.25 -0.88 -9.19
N PHE A 68 9.47 -0.70 -7.89
CA PHE A 68 9.15 -1.74 -6.90
C PHE A 68 7.63 -1.98 -6.74
N PHE A 69 6.83 -0.92 -6.89
CA PHE A 69 5.37 -1.04 -6.91
C PHE A 69 4.88 -1.84 -8.13
N VAL A 70 5.44 -1.65 -9.32
CA VAL A 70 5.11 -2.48 -10.50
C VAL A 70 5.41 -3.96 -10.23
N LEU A 71 6.52 -4.26 -9.55
CA LEU A 71 6.83 -5.64 -9.15
C LEU A 71 5.79 -6.22 -8.18
N LEU A 72 5.30 -5.42 -7.21
CA LEU A 72 4.19 -5.84 -6.34
C LEU A 72 2.90 -6.04 -7.13
N PHE A 73 2.58 -5.11 -8.02
CA PHE A 73 1.39 -5.17 -8.86
C PHE A 73 1.38 -6.45 -9.70
N LEU A 74 2.44 -6.73 -10.44
CA LEU A 74 2.58 -7.95 -11.26
C LEU A 74 2.51 -9.23 -10.43
N ARG A 75 2.93 -9.19 -9.16
CA ARG A 75 2.82 -10.34 -8.25
C ARG A 75 1.38 -10.56 -7.76
N PHE A 76 0.66 -9.48 -7.43
CA PHE A 76 -0.62 -9.57 -6.73
C PHE A 76 -1.87 -9.30 -7.58
N HIS A 77 -1.75 -8.81 -8.81
CA HIS A 77 -2.92 -8.41 -9.62
C HIS A 77 -3.93 -9.55 -9.86
N LYS A 78 -3.46 -10.79 -10.04
CA LYS A 78 -4.34 -11.96 -10.25
C LYS A 78 -5.17 -12.28 -9.01
N LEU A 79 -4.60 -12.09 -7.82
CA LEU A 79 -5.25 -12.31 -6.53
C LEU A 79 -6.24 -11.19 -6.17
N ASN A 80 -6.13 -10.03 -6.83
CA ASN A 80 -6.96 -8.86 -6.61
C ASN A 80 -8.04 -8.66 -7.68
N LYS A 81 -8.31 -9.66 -8.52
CA LYS A 81 -9.46 -9.61 -9.42
C LYS A 81 -10.76 -9.49 -8.61
N MET A 82 -11.59 -8.52 -8.98
CA MET A 82 -12.91 -8.33 -8.39
C MET A 82 -13.84 -9.47 -8.83
N THR A 83 -14.53 -10.06 -7.85
CA THR A 83 -15.50 -11.14 -8.02
C THR A 83 -16.87 -10.68 -7.49
N PRO A 84 -17.97 -11.40 -7.80
CA PRO A 84 -19.28 -11.09 -7.24
C PRO A 84 -19.30 -11.02 -5.71
N ALA A 85 -18.53 -11.87 -5.03
CA ALA A 85 -18.41 -11.87 -3.57
C ALA A 85 -17.78 -10.58 -3.02
N ASP A 86 -16.85 -9.95 -3.77
CA ASP A 86 -16.27 -8.67 -3.38
C ASP A 86 -17.29 -7.53 -3.48
N HIS A 87 -18.16 -7.57 -4.49
CA HIS A 87 -19.25 -6.60 -4.62
C HIS A 87 -20.27 -6.72 -3.48
N GLU A 88 -20.61 -7.96 -3.10
CA GLU A 88 -21.45 -8.20 -1.93
C GLU A 88 -20.77 -7.70 -0.65
N TRP A 89 -19.48 -7.99 -0.48
CA TRP A 89 -18.69 -7.50 0.66
C TRP A 89 -18.73 -5.98 0.76
N LEU A 90 -18.53 -5.28 -0.36
CA LEU A 90 -18.59 -3.81 -0.40
C LEU A 90 -19.97 -3.26 -0.07
N SER A 91 -21.05 -3.93 -0.49
CA SER A 91 -22.41 -3.51 -0.16
C SER A 91 -22.72 -3.57 1.35
N LYS A 92 -22.03 -4.47 2.06
CA LYS A 92 -22.17 -4.68 3.50
C LYS A 92 -21.03 -4.07 4.31
N ALA A 93 -20.11 -3.32 3.69
CA ALA A 93 -18.90 -2.81 4.35
C ALA A 93 -19.17 -1.95 5.60
N LYS A 94 -20.34 -1.29 5.67
CA LYS A 94 -20.77 -0.53 6.86
C LYS A 94 -20.95 -1.40 8.10
N ASN A 95 -21.28 -2.68 7.95
CA ASN A 95 -21.46 -3.61 9.06
C ASN A 95 -20.12 -3.95 9.74
N MET A 96 -19.00 -3.74 9.04
CA MET A 96 -17.65 -3.97 9.55
C MET A 96 -17.12 -2.82 10.42
N VAL A 97 -17.85 -1.69 10.52
CA VAL A 97 -17.39 -0.52 11.30
C VAL A 97 -17.21 -0.86 12.79
N ASP A 98 -18.08 -1.72 13.31
CA ASP A 98 -18.00 -2.23 14.69
C ASP A 98 -17.19 -3.53 14.80
N GLY A 99 -16.53 -3.96 13.71
CA GLY A 99 -15.72 -5.19 13.65
C GLY A 99 -16.52 -6.49 13.56
N ASN A 100 -17.83 -6.43 13.35
CA ASN A 100 -18.66 -7.62 13.18
C ASN A 100 -18.56 -8.16 11.73
N ASP A 101 -17.91 -9.30 11.57
CA ASP A 101 -17.70 -9.98 10.29
C ASP A 101 -18.67 -11.13 10.02
N HIS A 102 -19.57 -11.46 10.97
CA HIS A 102 -20.43 -12.64 10.88
C HIS A 102 -21.32 -12.69 9.61
N ASP A 103 -21.79 -11.53 9.13
CA ASP A 103 -22.67 -11.44 7.95
C ASP A 103 -21.90 -11.24 6.63
N MET A 104 -20.56 -11.34 6.66
CA MET A 104 -19.74 -11.17 5.48
C MET A 104 -19.75 -12.41 4.59
N PRO A 105 -19.77 -12.21 3.25
CA PRO A 105 -19.57 -13.31 2.34
C PRO A 105 -18.17 -13.91 2.52
N GLU A 106 -18.01 -15.18 2.15
CA GLU A 106 -16.71 -15.85 2.20
C GLU A 106 -15.66 -15.07 1.39
N GLN A 107 -14.54 -14.73 2.03
CA GLN A 107 -13.45 -13.99 1.41
C GLN A 107 -12.31 -14.93 1.02
N GLY A 108 -11.72 -14.67 -0.14
CA GLY A 108 -10.48 -15.34 -0.56
C GLY A 108 -9.26 -14.79 0.19
N LYS A 109 -8.09 -14.82 -0.46
CA LYS A 109 -6.86 -14.27 0.15
C LYS A 109 -7.01 -12.79 0.53
N TYR A 110 -7.74 -12.00 -0.26
CA TYR A 110 -8.01 -10.59 0.00
C TYR A 110 -9.51 -10.31 -0.05
N ASN A 111 -9.96 -9.39 0.81
CA ASN A 111 -11.36 -8.95 0.83
C ASN A 111 -11.66 -7.84 -0.19
N GLY A 112 -12.95 -7.55 -0.39
CA GLY A 112 -13.39 -6.51 -1.34
C GLY A 112 -12.74 -5.13 -1.11
N GLY A 113 -12.60 -4.70 0.14
CA GLY A 113 -11.95 -3.43 0.48
C GLY A 113 -10.47 -3.38 0.14
N GLN A 114 -9.73 -4.47 0.43
CA GLN A 114 -8.31 -4.60 0.08
C GLN A 114 -8.10 -4.57 -1.44
N LYS A 115 -9.00 -5.19 -2.21
CA LYS A 115 -8.93 -5.18 -3.68
C LYS A 115 -9.24 -3.80 -4.25
N VAL A 116 -10.23 -3.09 -3.70
CA VAL A 116 -10.49 -1.69 -4.08
C VAL A 116 -9.26 -0.84 -3.82
N MET A 117 -8.65 -0.94 -2.64
CA MET A 117 -7.40 -0.22 -2.33
C MET A 117 -6.28 -0.57 -3.32
N PHE A 118 -6.10 -1.85 -3.65
CA PHE A 118 -5.10 -2.29 -4.63
C PHE A 118 -5.29 -1.63 -6.00
N TRP A 119 -6.52 -1.59 -6.52
CA TRP A 119 -6.80 -0.98 -7.82
C TRP A 119 -6.72 0.54 -7.79
N THR A 120 -7.16 1.18 -6.71
CA THR A 120 -6.99 2.63 -6.53
C THR A 120 -5.51 2.98 -6.61
N LEU A 121 -4.65 2.33 -5.81
CA LEU A 121 -3.21 2.54 -5.82
C LEU A 121 -2.53 2.22 -7.16
N ALA A 122 -3.13 1.37 -8.00
CA ALA A 122 -2.59 1.08 -9.32
C ALA A 122 -2.93 2.17 -10.35
N ILE A 123 -3.98 2.95 -10.13
CA ILE A 123 -4.46 3.99 -11.04
C ILE A 123 -3.88 5.37 -10.67
N CYS A 124 -3.72 5.66 -9.39
CA CYS A 124 -3.18 6.92 -8.88
C CYS A 124 -1.69 6.83 -8.53
#